data_AF-A0A7S4I838-F1
#
_entry.id   AF-A0A7S4I838-F1
#
_cell.length_a   1.000
_cell.length_b   1.000
_cell.length_c   1.000
_cell.angle_alpha   90.00
_cell.angle_beta   90.00
_cell.angle_gamma   90.00
#
_symmetry.space_group_name_H-M   'P 1'
#
loop_
_entity.id
_entity.type
_entity.pdbx_description
1 polymer ?
#
loop_
_entity_poly.entity_id
_entity_poly.type
_entity_poly.pdbx_seq_one_letter_code
_entity_poly.pdbx_strand_id
1 'polypeptide(L)'
;MIASRGISALPFFCLVLGKLDGRDTLRVENLRFGFLDVDPADGSVWIGLPNENEMVKLNSEGGLLFRVSGFEAPWSVAVDPNDGSVWVADGGGSGRKLVKLGKTGDVLLSEPVPGGFFSNTPQQISVDPRDSSVWYTNRGGSTVVKLSSMGTPMATATGVNNPVAVSVDPQDGSIWTVSFSAREVIKFDATATELKRLKFDIVPLSVSVHPYDGTLWVGYSNNVLVQLSTEGEEITRFQLRTDEETTTVNHIVTKEIGV
;
A
#
# COMPACT_ATOMS: atom_id res chain seq x y z
N MET A 1 3.64 13.03 0.56
CA MET A 1 2.90 11.99 -0.17
C MET A 1 3.88 11.28 -1.08
N ILE A 2 3.99 9.95 -0.97
CA ILE A 2 4.78 9.12 -1.86
C ILE A 2 3.83 8.60 -2.94
N ALA A 3 4.00 9.05 -4.18
CA ALA A 3 3.26 8.51 -5.31
C ALA A 3 4.23 7.80 -6.26
N SER A 4 4.02 6.51 -6.50
CA SER A 4 4.76 5.76 -7.51
C SER A 4 3.88 5.52 -8.74
N ARG A 5 4.49 5.64 -9.92
CA ARG A 5 3.81 5.66 -11.22
C ARG A 5 4.17 4.41 -12.00
N GLY A 6 3.20 3.67 -12.53
CA GLY A 6 3.47 2.50 -13.36
C GLY A 6 3.21 2.73 -14.85
N ILE A 7 4.11 2.24 -15.71
CA ILE A 7 3.98 2.19 -17.18
C ILE A 7 3.89 0.72 -17.61
N SER A 8 2.95 0.39 -18.49
CA SER A 8 2.68 -1.01 -18.87
C SER A 8 3.57 -1.58 -19.99
N ALA A 9 4.65 -0.89 -20.40
CA ALA A 9 5.42 -1.29 -21.58
C ALA A 9 6.96 -1.08 -21.52
N LEU A 10 7.54 -0.48 -20.48
CA LEU A 10 9.00 -0.31 -20.35
C LEU A 10 9.48 -0.52 -18.90
N PRO A 11 10.72 -0.99 -18.67
CA PRO A 11 11.19 -1.48 -17.37
C PRO A 11 11.61 -0.37 -16.38
N PHE A 12 11.18 0.88 -16.60
CA PHE A 12 11.64 2.04 -15.84
C PHE A 12 10.46 2.83 -15.27
N PHE A 13 10.57 3.21 -14.00
CA PHE A 13 9.55 3.90 -13.23
C PHE A 13 10.11 5.22 -12.68
N CYS A 14 9.22 6.18 -12.47
CA CYS A 14 9.53 7.48 -11.86
C CYS A 14 8.83 7.56 -10.49
N LEU A 15 9.62 7.72 -9.42
CA LEU A 15 9.11 8.00 -8.07
C LEU A 15 9.04 9.51 -7.89
N VAL A 16 7.86 10.02 -7.55
CA VAL A 16 7.65 11.44 -7.28
C VAL A 16 7.23 11.60 -5.83
N LEU A 17 8.10 12.26 -5.06
CA LEU A 17 7.81 12.70 -3.70
C LEU A 17 7.24 14.11 -3.79
N GLY A 18 5.96 14.26 -3.46
CA GLY A 18 5.26 15.55 -3.44
C GLY A 18 5.02 16.04 -2.02
N LYS A 19 5.17 17.36 -1.82
CA LYS A 19 4.53 18.05 -0.69
C LYS A 19 3.00 18.05 -0.92
N LEU A 20 2.24 18.15 0.17
CA LEU A 20 0.76 18.19 0.15
C LEU A 20 0.20 19.35 -0.72
N ASP A 21 1.02 20.33 -1.09
CA ASP A 21 0.69 21.44 -1.99
C ASP A 21 0.82 21.12 -3.49
N GLY A 22 1.13 19.86 -3.84
CA GLY A 22 1.23 19.40 -5.23
C GLY A 22 2.54 19.76 -5.93
N ARG A 23 3.55 20.26 -5.21
CA ARG A 23 4.88 20.52 -5.75
C ARG A 23 5.77 19.30 -5.59
N ASP A 24 6.42 18.92 -6.68
CA ASP A 24 7.48 17.91 -6.68
C ASP A 24 8.63 18.38 -5.78
N THR A 25 8.99 17.56 -4.80
CA THR A 25 10.15 17.81 -3.91
C THR A 25 11.35 16.95 -4.28
N LEU A 26 11.12 15.75 -4.80
CA LEU A 26 12.19 14.89 -5.31
C LEU A 26 11.62 13.96 -6.38
N ARG A 27 12.36 13.86 -7.49
CA ARG A 27 12.05 13.02 -8.64
C ARG A 27 13.20 12.04 -8.84
N VAL A 28 12.94 10.75 -8.67
CA VAL A 28 13.93 9.68 -8.88
C VAL A 28 13.55 8.92 -10.14
N GLU A 29 14.45 8.95 -11.12
CA GLU A 29 14.28 8.33 -12.43
C GLU A 29 14.91 6.93 -12.49
N ASN A 30 14.47 6.13 -13.45
CA ASN A 30 15.05 4.82 -13.79
C ASN A 30 14.99 3.76 -12.67
N LEU A 31 13.98 3.82 -11.80
CA LEU A 31 13.75 2.76 -10.82
C LEU A 31 13.20 1.52 -11.52
N ARG A 32 13.81 0.36 -11.27
CA ARG A 32 13.37 -0.94 -11.80
C ARG A 32 12.35 -1.57 -10.85
N PHE A 33 11.18 -0.97 -10.72
CA PHE A 33 10.11 -1.33 -9.76
C PHE A 33 10.41 -0.91 -8.31
N GLY A 34 9.38 -0.43 -7.61
CA GLY A 34 9.48 0.01 -6.22
C GLY A 34 8.18 -0.21 -5.47
N PHE A 35 7.97 -1.44 -5.01
CA PHE A 35 7.04 -1.73 -3.92
C PHE A 35 7.77 -1.39 -2.65
N LEU A 36 7.61 -0.17 -2.17
CA LEU A 36 8.47 0.34 -1.12
C LEU A 36 7.69 0.87 0.05
N ASP A 37 8.36 0.85 1.19
CA ASP A 37 7.91 1.58 2.34
C ASP A 37 9.10 2.08 3.16
N VAL A 38 8.90 3.21 3.85
CA VAL A 38 9.93 3.91 4.62
C VAL A 38 9.71 3.62 6.09
N ASP A 39 10.80 3.31 6.79
CA ASP A 39 10.86 3.31 8.25
C ASP A 39 10.96 4.75 8.74
N PRO A 40 9.94 5.29 9.43
CA PRO A 40 9.97 6.68 9.87
C PRO A 40 10.95 6.93 11.01
N ALA A 41 11.48 5.90 11.68
CA ALA A 41 12.40 6.06 12.80
C ALA A 41 13.82 6.42 12.34
N ASP A 42 14.25 5.93 11.18
CA ASP A 42 15.61 6.13 10.66
C ASP A 42 15.68 6.53 9.18
N GLY A 43 14.54 6.63 8.50
CA GLY A 43 14.45 6.98 7.08
C GLY A 43 14.93 5.86 6.14
N SER A 44 15.24 4.66 6.66
CA SER A 44 15.59 3.52 5.82
C SER A 44 14.41 3.07 4.97
N VAL A 45 14.71 2.47 3.82
CA VAL A 45 13.70 2.11 2.82
C VAL A 45 13.73 0.61 2.57
N TRP A 46 12.59 -0.04 2.75
CA TRP A 46 12.37 -1.40 2.28
C TRP A 46 11.78 -1.38 0.88
N ILE A 47 12.28 -2.24 0.00
CA ILE A 47 11.86 -2.34 -1.40
C ILE A 47 11.66 -3.82 -1.76
N GLY A 48 10.48 -4.17 -2.24
CA GLY A 48 10.22 -5.43 -2.94
C GLY A 48 10.59 -5.32 -4.41
N LEU A 49 11.33 -6.33 -4.89
CA LEU A 49 11.77 -6.49 -6.27
C LEU A 49 11.13 -7.76 -6.87
N PRO A 50 9.93 -7.68 -7.48
CA PRO A 50 9.18 -8.85 -7.93
C PRO A 50 9.81 -9.68 -9.03
N ASN A 51 10.61 -9.08 -9.91
CA ASN A 51 11.25 -9.84 -10.99
C ASN A 51 12.51 -10.55 -10.51
N GLU A 52 13.11 -10.02 -9.44
CA GLU A 52 14.30 -10.54 -8.78
C GLU A 52 13.96 -11.47 -7.61
N ASN A 53 12.68 -11.57 -7.23
CA ASN A 53 12.20 -12.44 -6.15
C ASN A 53 12.89 -12.17 -4.79
N GLU A 54 13.15 -10.90 -4.52
CA GLU A 54 13.90 -10.46 -3.35
C GLU A 54 13.32 -9.18 -2.73
N MET A 55 13.64 -8.99 -1.45
CA MET A 55 13.48 -7.74 -0.72
C MET A 55 14.86 -7.08 -0.54
N VAL A 56 14.89 -5.76 -0.58
CA VAL A 56 16.09 -4.94 -0.37
C VAL A 56 15.82 -3.93 0.73
N LYS A 57 16.80 -3.72 1.62
CA LYS A 57 16.80 -2.60 2.56
C LYS A 57 17.91 -1.61 2.19
N LEU A 58 17.56 -0.34 2.08
CA LEU A 58 18.48 0.79 1.87
C LEU A 58 18.50 1.69 3.12
N ASN A 59 19.60 2.39 3.36
CA ASN A 59 19.63 3.48 4.35
C ASN A 59 18.94 4.76 3.80
N SER A 60 18.85 5.79 4.63
CA SER A 60 18.25 7.09 4.28
C SER A 60 18.93 7.80 3.09
N GLU A 61 20.20 7.48 2.82
CA GLU A 61 20.97 8.01 1.69
C GLU A 61 20.88 7.14 0.43
N GLY A 62 20.12 6.04 0.44
CA GLY A 62 19.96 5.12 -0.69
C GLY A 62 21.08 4.08 -0.83
N GLY A 63 22.00 3.99 0.12
CA GLY A 63 23.02 2.95 0.21
C GLY A 63 22.41 1.60 0.59
N LEU A 64 22.81 0.53 -0.10
CA LEU A 64 22.36 -0.83 0.17
C LEU A 64 22.84 -1.31 1.55
N LEU A 65 21.90 -1.72 2.41
CA LEU A 65 22.21 -2.38 3.68
C LEU A 65 22.28 -3.90 3.51
N PHE A 66 21.22 -4.53 3.00
CA PHE A 66 21.17 -5.97 2.76
C PHE A 66 20.02 -6.37 1.81
N ARG A 67 20.02 -7.65 1.41
CA ARG A 67 19.02 -8.30 0.55
C ARG A 67 18.46 -9.53 1.25
N VAL A 68 17.19 -9.85 1.00
CA VAL A 68 16.51 -11.04 1.51
C VAL A 68 15.88 -11.78 0.32
N SER A 69 16.29 -13.03 0.09
CA SER A 69 15.76 -13.90 -0.96
C SER A 69 14.64 -14.81 -0.46
N GLY A 70 14.00 -15.57 -1.36
CA GLY A 70 13.01 -16.59 -1.00
C GLY A 70 11.55 -16.15 -1.20
N PHE A 71 11.36 -15.10 -1.99
CA PHE A 71 10.04 -14.63 -2.42
C PHE A 71 9.70 -15.14 -3.83
N GLU A 72 8.46 -14.95 -4.27
CA GLU A 72 7.98 -15.36 -5.61
C GLU A 72 7.37 -14.18 -6.40
N ALA A 73 7.02 -13.08 -5.73
CA ALA A 73 6.83 -11.71 -6.24
C ALA A 73 6.37 -10.78 -5.09
N PRO A 74 7.28 -10.11 -4.37
CA PRO A 74 6.91 -9.20 -3.28
C PRO A 74 6.30 -7.89 -3.81
N TRP A 75 4.97 -7.86 -3.95
CA TRP A 75 4.21 -6.75 -4.55
C TRP A 75 3.69 -5.72 -3.55
N SER A 76 3.85 -5.89 -2.25
CA SER A 76 3.44 -4.86 -1.29
C SER A 76 4.24 -5.01 -0.03
N VAL A 77 4.60 -3.88 0.57
CA VAL A 77 5.49 -3.79 1.71
C VAL A 77 4.90 -2.77 2.67
N ALA A 78 4.83 -3.10 3.96
CA ALA A 78 4.41 -2.17 5.00
C ALA A 78 5.33 -2.31 6.22
N VAL A 79 6.05 -1.24 6.55
CA VAL A 79 6.92 -1.12 7.73
C VAL A 79 6.07 -0.78 8.94
N ASP A 80 6.25 -1.55 10.00
CA ASP A 80 5.77 -1.24 11.33
C ASP A 80 6.66 -0.16 11.95
N PRO A 81 6.11 1.05 12.20
CA PRO A 81 6.90 2.15 12.74
C PRO A 81 7.33 1.94 14.20
N ASN A 82 6.77 0.96 14.92
CA ASN A 82 7.09 0.74 16.33
C ASN A 82 8.36 -0.09 16.52
N ASP A 83 8.67 -1.01 15.60
CA ASP A 83 9.79 -1.94 15.73
C ASP A 83 10.65 -2.10 14.46
N GLY A 84 10.26 -1.47 13.35
CA GLY A 84 10.94 -1.55 12.06
C GLY A 84 10.78 -2.91 11.36
N SER A 85 9.93 -3.80 11.87
CA SER A 85 9.53 -5.03 11.18
C SER A 85 8.72 -4.70 9.94
N VAL A 86 8.66 -5.63 8.98
CA VAL A 86 7.99 -5.38 7.69
C VAL A 86 7.05 -6.52 7.35
N TRP A 87 5.86 -6.19 6.88
CA TRP A 87 4.93 -7.12 6.28
C TRP A 87 5.04 -7.06 4.76
N VAL A 88 5.02 -8.22 4.11
CA VAL A 88 5.23 -8.38 2.67
C VAL A 88 4.12 -9.23 2.06
N ALA A 89 3.47 -8.71 1.02
CA ALA A 89 2.53 -9.47 0.19
C ALA A 89 3.35 -10.16 -0.91
N ASP A 90 3.69 -11.42 -0.69
CA ASP A 90 4.41 -12.22 -1.66
C ASP A 90 3.40 -13.00 -2.53
N GLY A 91 3.01 -12.40 -3.65
CA GLY A 91 1.85 -12.82 -4.42
C GLY A 91 2.15 -13.68 -5.65
N GLY A 92 3.42 -14.00 -5.89
CA GLY A 92 3.85 -14.75 -7.06
C GLY A 92 3.42 -16.22 -7.08
N GLY A 93 3.21 -16.72 -8.30
CA GLY A 93 2.89 -18.11 -8.63
C GLY A 93 1.90 -18.82 -7.70
N SER A 94 2.23 -20.05 -7.31
CA SER A 94 1.34 -20.92 -6.51
C SER A 94 1.56 -20.81 -4.99
N GLY A 95 2.66 -20.20 -4.56
CA GLY A 95 3.08 -20.10 -3.16
C GLY A 95 2.60 -18.86 -2.41
N ARG A 96 1.54 -18.18 -2.89
CA ARG A 96 1.08 -16.87 -2.40
C ARG A 96 0.99 -16.83 -0.87
N LYS A 97 1.73 -15.92 -0.26
CA LYS A 97 1.91 -15.87 1.19
C LYS A 97 2.07 -14.45 1.70
N LEU A 98 1.67 -14.25 2.94
CA LEU A 98 1.98 -13.06 3.73
C LEU A 98 3.21 -13.36 4.57
N VAL A 99 4.27 -12.55 4.42
CA VAL A 99 5.54 -12.74 5.13
C VAL A 99 5.75 -11.56 6.08
N LYS A 100 6.17 -11.84 7.33
CA LYS A 100 6.70 -10.82 8.24
C LYS A 100 8.20 -10.99 8.36
N LEU A 101 8.97 -9.93 8.09
CA LEU A 101 10.40 -9.87 8.37
C LEU A 101 10.66 -9.01 9.61
N GLY A 102 11.69 -9.34 10.37
CA GLY A 102 12.27 -8.43 11.35
C GLY A 102 13.05 -7.30 10.66
N LYS A 103 13.39 -6.25 11.40
CA LYS A 103 14.12 -5.08 10.87
C LYS A 103 15.49 -5.41 10.25
N THR A 104 16.04 -6.58 10.57
CA THR A 104 17.32 -7.16 10.11
C THR A 104 17.16 -8.16 8.95
N GLY A 105 15.93 -8.44 8.51
CA GLY A 105 15.65 -9.34 7.39
C GLY A 105 15.32 -10.79 7.76
N ASP A 106 15.36 -11.14 9.05
CA ASP A 106 14.96 -12.47 9.52
C ASP A 106 13.46 -12.72 9.30
N VAL A 107 13.08 -13.88 8.78
CA VAL A 107 11.67 -14.24 8.61
C VAL A 107 11.06 -14.58 9.97
N LEU A 108 10.11 -13.76 10.43
CA LEU A 108 9.39 -13.94 11.68
C LEU A 108 8.11 -14.77 11.51
N LEU A 109 7.46 -14.64 10.35
CA LEU A 109 6.20 -15.31 10.03
C LEU A 109 6.05 -15.48 8.51
N SER A 110 5.39 -16.56 8.09
CA SER A 110 5.10 -16.82 6.68
C SER A 110 3.83 -17.66 6.59
N GLU A 111 2.71 -17.03 6.25
CA GLU A 111 1.39 -17.68 6.22
C GLU A 111 0.83 -17.72 4.79
N PRO A 112 0.26 -18.85 4.35
CA PRO A 112 -0.34 -18.95 3.04
C PRO A 112 -1.58 -18.05 2.92
N VAL A 113 -1.74 -17.45 1.75
CA VAL A 113 -2.95 -16.69 1.37
C VAL A 113 -3.52 -17.33 0.11
N PRO A 114 -4.32 -18.41 0.22
CA PRO A 114 -4.79 -19.19 -0.94
C PRO A 114 -5.55 -18.34 -1.98
N GLY A 115 -6.30 -17.34 -1.53
CA GLY A 115 -7.00 -16.40 -2.42
C GLY A 115 -6.07 -15.41 -3.12
N GLY A 116 -4.85 -15.24 -2.62
CA GLY A 116 -3.80 -14.44 -3.21
C GLY A 116 -4.00 -12.94 -3.11
N PHE A 117 -3.04 -12.26 -3.71
CA PHE A 117 -2.95 -10.81 -3.84
C PHE A 117 -3.25 -10.41 -5.30
N PHE A 118 -3.60 -9.15 -5.54
CA PHE A 118 -3.56 -8.59 -6.89
C PHE A 118 -2.11 -8.46 -7.35
N SER A 119 -1.85 -8.82 -8.61
CA SER A 119 -0.55 -8.58 -9.20
C SER A 119 -0.35 -7.09 -9.46
N ASN A 120 0.88 -6.63 -9.26
CA ASN A 120 1.30 -5.26 -9.57
C ASN A 120 0.57 -4.16 -8.80
N THR A 121 0.03 -4.46 -7.61
CA THR A 121 -0.64 -3.46 -6.75
C THR A 121 0.15 -3.23 -5.45
N PRO A 122 0.63 -2.00 -5.21
CA PRO A 122 1.58 -1.74 -4.12
C PRO A 122 0.99 -1.55 -2.72
N GLN A 123 -0.33 -1.38 -2.57
CA GLN A 123 -0.99 -0.96 -1.30
C GLN A 123 -1.86 -2.03 -0.65
N GLN A 124 -1.47 -3.29 -0.77
CA GLN A 124 -2.29 -4.42 -0.34
C GLN A 124 -2.17 -4.73 1.15
N ILE A 125 -1.28 -4.05 1.86
CA ILE A 125 -1.00 -4.21 3.28
C ILE A 125 -0.94 -2.83 3.93
N SER A 126 -1.50 -2.70 5.13
CA SER A 126 -1.36 -1.52 5.98
C SER A 126 -1.21 -1.94 7.44
N VAL A 127 -0.16 -1.44 8.11
CA VAL A 127 0.09 -1.67 9.54
C VAL A 127 -0.59 -0.58 10.36
N ASP A 128 -1.33 -0.97 11.39
CA ASP A 128 -1.89 -0.07 12.40
C ASP A 128 -0.79 0.29 13.41
N PRO A 129 -0.32 1.56 13.44
CA PRO A 129 0.79 1.94 14.29
C PRO A 129 0.43 1.95 15.78
N ARG A 130 -0.84 1.81 16.15
CA ARG A 130 -1.26 1.85 17.56
C ARG A 130 -1.03 0.54 18.29
N ASP A 131 -1.08 -0.58 17.57
CA ASP A 131 -0.99 -1.92 18.14
C ASP A 131 -0.16 -2.91 17.30
N SER A 132 0.49 -2.44 16.24
CA SER A 132 1.29 -3.24 15.31
C SER A 132 0.49 -4.35 14.60
N SER A 133 -0.84 -4.29 14.64
CA SER A 133 -1.71 -5.16 13.85
C SER A 133 -1.63 -4.79 12.37
N VAL A 134 -2.02 -5.71 11.50
CA VAL A 134 -1.92 -5.53 10.06
C VAL A 134 -3.25 -5.85 9.39
N TRP A 135 -3.64 -5.02 8.44
CA TRP A 135 -4.70 -5.30 7.49
C TRP A 135 -4.10 -5.67 6.14
N TYR A 136 -4.63 -6.70 5.49
CA TYR A 136 -4.24 -7.05 4.13
C TYR A 136 -5.44 -7.44 3.25
N THR A 137 -5.32 -7.16 1.95
CA THR A 137 -6.32 -7.55 0.96
C THR A 137 -6.19 -9.03 0.60
N ASN A 138 -7.29 -9.78 0.60
CA ASN A 138 -7.36 -11.15 0.11
C ASN A 138 -8.25 -11.23 -1.13
N ARG A 139 -7.62 -11.28 -2.30
CA ARG A 139 -8.30 -11.18 -3.59
C ARG A 139 -9.32 -12.29 -3.80
N GLY A 140 -8.87 -13.54 -3.71
CA GLY A 140 -9.71 -14.72 -3.97
C GLY A 140 -10.79 -14.94 -2.91
N GLY A 141 -10.60 -14.41 -1.69
CA GLY A 141 -11.62 -14.40 -0.65
C GLY A 141 -12.67 -13.28 -0.81
N SER A 142 -12.40 -12.25 -1.62
CA SER A 142 -13.18 -11.00 -1.64
C SER A 142 -13.32 -10.39 -0.23
N THR A 143 -12.21 -10.39 0.51
CA THR A 143 -12.13 -9.93 1.90
C THR A 143 -10.91 -9.05 2.16
N VAL A 144 -10.97 -8.27 3.24
CA VAL A 144 -9.81 -7.64 3.85
C VAL A 144 -9.67 -8.20 5.25
N VAL A 145 -8.48 -8.69 5.61
CA VAL A 145 -8.27 -9.49 6.82
C VAL A 145 -7.35 -8.71 7.76
N LYS A 146 -7.73 -8.65 9.05
CA LYS A 146 -6.91 -8.10 10.13
C LYS A 146 -6.20 -9.24 10.85
N LEU A 147 -4.89 -9.13 11.03
CA LEU A 147 -4.09 -9.99 11.90
C LEU A 147 -3.46 -9.16 13.01
N SER A 148 -3.20 -9.79 14.15
CA SER A 148 -2.33 -9.22 15.19
C SER A 148 -0.89 -9.09 14.69
N SER A 149 -0.05 -8.39 15.45
CA SER A 149 1.38 -8.29 15.18
C SER A 149 2.10 -9.65 15.12
N MET A 150 1.49 -10.69 15.72
CA MET A 150 1.95 -12.09 15.74
C MET A 150 1.26 -12.97 14.68
N GLY A 151 0.48 -12.38 13.77
CA GLY A 151 -0.21 -13.10 12.69
C GLY A 151 -1.49 -13.83 13.11
N THR A 152 -2.01 -13.59 14.32
CA THR A 152 -3.28 -14.19 14.75
C THR A 152 -4.46 -13.46 14.10
N PRO A 153 -5.41 -14.15 13.45
CA PRO A 153 -6.60 -13.49 12.88
C PRO A 153 -7.43 -12.76 13.94
N MET A 154 -7.81 -11.52 13.65
CA MET A 154 -8.60 -10.66 14.55
C MET A 154 -9.96 -10.28 13.96
N ALA A 155 -10.00 -9.96 12.66
CA ALA A 155 -11.22 -9.53 11.99
C ALA A 155 -11.17 -9.84 10.48
N THR A 156 -12.32 -9.87 9.81
CA THR A 156 -12.42 -10.07 8.36
C THR A 156 -13.57 -9.24 7.81
N ALA A 157 -13.24 -8.22 7.03
CA ALA A 157 -14.19 -7.45 6.25
C ALA A 157 -14.58 -8.24 5.01
N THR A 158 -15.89 -8.38 4.76
CA THR A 158 -16.44 -9.13 3.62
C THR A 158 -17.14 -8.20 2.63
N GLY A 159 -17.51 -8.70 1.45
CA GLY A 159 -18.20 -7.89 0.44
C GLY A 159 -17.31 -6.86 -0.25
N VAL A 160 -15.99 -7.10 -0.24
CA VAL A 160 -14.98 -6.29 -0.94
C VAL A 160 -14.58 -7.05 -2.19
N ASN A 161 -15.14 -6.72 -3.35
CA ASN A 161 -14.95 -7.50 -4.57
C ASN A 161 -13.60 -7.18 -5.20
N ASN A 162 -12.72 -8.20 -5.27
CA ASN A 162 -11.37 -8.07 -5.84
C ASN A 162 -10.58 -6.91 -5.18
N PRO A 163 -10.30 -6.96 -3.88
CA PRO A 163 -9.63 -5.87 -3.17
C PRO A 163 -8.20 -5.64 -3.68
N VAL A 164 -7.85 -4.37 -3.92
CA VAL A 164 -6.53 -3.98 -4.50
C VAL A 164 -5.72 -3.04 -3.62
N ALA A 165 -6.35 -2.35 -2.67
CA ALA A 165 -5.68 -1.42 -1.78
C ALA A 165 -6.40 -1.33 -0.44
N VAL A 166 -5.64 -1.17 0.65
CA VAL A 166 -6.12 -0.92 2.00
C VAL A 166 -5.24 0.13 2.68
N SER A 167 -5.85 1.03 3.46
CA SER A 167 -5.15 2.04 4.25
C SER A 167 -5.83 2.17 5.61
N VAL A 168 -5.06 2.04 6.68
CA VAL A 168 -5.53 2.18 8.06
C VAL A 168 -5.47 3.62 8.51
N ASP A 169 -6.50 4.07 9.20
CA ASP A 169 -6.52 5.35 9.92
C ASP A 169 -5.80 5.17 11.25
N PRO A 170 -4.64 5.81 11.45
CA PRO A 170 -3.84 5.63 12.66
C PRO A 170 -4.48 6.27 13.89
N GLN A 171 -5.60 6.99 13.76
CA GLN A 171 -6.33 7.56 14.90
C GLN A 171 -7.24 6.52 15.55
N ASP A 172 -7.97 5.74 14.76
CA ASP A 172 -9.03 4.85 15.24
C ASP A 172 -8.92 3.39 14.75
N GLY A 173 -8.03 3.08 13.81
CA GLY A 173 -7.80 1.75 13.23
C GLY A 173 -8.86 1.29 12.26
N SER A 174 -9.80 2.16 11.94
CA SER A 174 -10.67 1.98 10.79
C SER A 174 -9.82 1.87 9.53
N ILE A 175 -10.35 1.20 8.51
CA ILE A 175 -9.68 1.09 7.23
C ILE A 175 -10.55 1.67 6.13
N TRP A 176 -9.88 2.22 5.13
CA TRP A 176 -10.45 2.40 3.81
C TRP A 176 -9.86 1.36 2.87
N THR A 177 -10.71 0.71 2.07
CA THR A 177 -10.29 -0.29 1.10
C THR A 177 -10.96 -0.07 -0.26
N VAL A 178 -10.26 -0.45 -1.32
CA VAL A 178 -10.79 -0.41 -2.69
C VAL A 178 -11.39 -1.77 -3.05
N SER A 179 -12.65 -1.78 -3.47
CA SER A 179 -13.35 -2.92 -4.09
C SER A 179 -13.30 -2.73 -5.61
N PHE A 180 -12.23 -3.21 -6.24
CA PHE A 180 -11.86 -2.89 -7.62
C PHE A 180 -12.95 -3.23 -8.63
N SER A 181 -13.46 -4.47 -8.61
CA SER A 181 -14.48 -4.90 -9.59
C SER A 181 -15.82 -4.21 -9.39
N ALA A 182 -16.09 -3.72 -8.18
CA ALA A 182 -17.29 -2.97 -7.89
C ALA A 182 -17.11 -1.46 -8.12
N ARG A 183 -15.91 -0.95 -8.38
CA ARG A 183 -15.64 0.51 -8.44
C ARG A 183 -16.08 1.23 -7.16
N GLU A 184 -15.77 0.64 -6.03
CA GLU A 184 -16.19 1.13 -4.71
C GLU A 184 -14.99 1.38 -3.81
N VAL A 185 -15.14 2.37 -2.93
CA VAL A 185 -14.27 2.59 -1.77
C VAL A 185 -15.10 2.40 -0.52
N ILE A 186 -14.66 1.55 0.39
CA ILE A 186 -15.44 1.10 1.54
C ILE A 186 -14.66 1.42 2.81
N LYS A 187 -15.31 2.02 3.80
CA LYS A 187 -14.78 2.22 5.15
C LYS A 187 -15.29 1.11 6.05
N PHE A 188 -14.38 0.49 6.80
CA PHE A 188 -14.71 -0.42 7.90
C PHE A 188 -14.12 0.10 9.20
N ASP A 189 -14.77 -0.16 10.33
CA ASP A 189 -14.13 0.07 11.63
C ASP A 189 -13.02 -0.98 11.91
N ALA A 190 -12.33 -0.82 13.04
CA ALA A 190 -11.24 -1.71 13.45
C ALA A 190 -11.69 -3.17 13.71
N THR A 191 -12.99 -3.42 13.83
CA THR A 191 -13.62 -4.74 14.03
C THR A 191 -14.21 -5.34 12.74
N ALA A 192 -13.98 -4.67 11.59
CA ALA A 192 -14.52 -5.02 10.28
C ALA A 192 -16.02 -4.77 10.09
N THR A 193 -16.65 -3.91 10.88
CA THR A 193 -18.02 -3.44 10.62
C THR A 193 -18.00 -2.38 9.53
N GLU A 194 -18.81 -2.54 8.49
CA GLU A 194 -18.92 -1.55 7.41
C GLU A 194 -19.53 -0.26 7.95
N LEU A 195 -18.81 0.85 7.76
CA LEU A 195 -19.25 2.19 8.17
C LEU A 195 -19.76 3.01 6.98
N LYS A 196 -19.16 2.80 5.80
CA LYS A 196 -19.45 3.61 4.62
C LYS A 196 -19.07 2.88 3.33
N ARG A 197 -19.83 3.09 2.27
CA ARG A 197 -19.55 2.58 0.92
C ARG A 197 -19.83 3.65 -0.11
N LEU A 198 -18.80 3.97 -0.90
CA LEU A 198 -18.83 5.00 -1.93
C LEU A 198 -18.69 4.34 -3.29
N LYS A 199 -19.54 4.72 -4.25
CA LYS A 199 -19.54 4.20 -5.63
C LYS A 199 -19.02 5.26 -6.59
N PHE A 200 -18.18 4.86 -7.53
CA PHE A 200 -17.58 5.77 -8.50
C PHE A 200 -17.76 5.27 -9.94
N ASP A 201 -17.83 6.22 -10.87
CA ASP A 201 -17.91 5.92 -12.31
C ASP A 201 -16.58 5.42 -12.87
N ILE A 202 -15.48 5.95 -12.33
CA ILE A 202 -14.11 5.58 -12.67
C ILE A 202 -13.59 4.59 -11.63
N VAL A 203 -12.80 3.61 -12.07
CA VAL A 203 -12.23 2.58 -11.20
C VAL A 203 -11.21 3.21 -10.23
N PRO A 204 -11.44 3.16 -8.90
CA PRO A 204 -10.42 3.48 -7.91
C PRO A 204 -9.37 2.37 -7.86
N LEU A 205 -8.11 2.75 -7.66
CA LEU A 205 -6.95 1.85 -7.62
C LEU A 205 -6.17 1.93 -6.31
N SER A 206 -6.15 3.11 -5.69
CA SER A 206 -5.37 3.40 -4.49
C SER A 206 -6.16 4.24 -3.50
N VAL A 207 -5.87 4.04 -2.21
CA VAL A 207 -6.44 4.81 -1.10
C VAL A 207 -5.35 5.13 -0.09
N SER A 208 -5.38 6.32 0.49
CA SER A 208 -4.50 6.73 1.58
C SER A 208 -5.22 7.69 2.51
N VAL A 209 -5.42 7.28 3.75
CA VAL A 209 -5.99 8.17 4.77
C VAL A 209 -4.90 9.07 5.34
N HIS A 210 -5.22 10.35 5.47
CA HIS A 210 -4.34 11.32 6.06
C HIS A 210 -4.33 11.15 7.59
N PRO A 211 -3.14 11.03 8.20
CA PRO A 211 -3.00 10.51 9.56
C PRO A 211 -3.55 11.43 10.67
N TYR A 212 -3.81 12.72 10.38
CA TYR A 212 -4.22 13.69 11.41
C TYR A 212 -5.66 14.18 11.28
N ASP A 213 -6.21 14.21 10.08
CA ASP A 213 -7.54 14.79 9.82
C ASP A 213 -8.52 13.77 9.23
N GLY A 214 -8.07 12.54 8.96
CA GLY A 214 -8.90 11.47 8.42
C GLY A 214 -9.38 11.70 6.99
N THR A 215 -8.93 12.77 6.31
CA THR A 215 -9.24 12.97 4.89
C THR A 215 -8.65 11.83 4.05
N LEU A 216 -9.30 11.48 2.96
CA LEU A 216 -8.95 10.30 2.17
C LEU A 216 -8.50 10.70 0.78
N TRP A 217 -7.29 10.34 0.39
CA TRP A 217 -6.86 10.40 -0.99
C TRP A 217 -7.26 9.13 -1.74
N VAL A 218 -7.83 9.29 -2.93
CA VAL A 218 -8.23 8.19 -3.83
C VAL A 218 -7.61 8.41 -5.20
N GLY A 219 -6.82 7.45 -5.67
CA GLY A 219 -6.25 7.45 -7.02
C GLY A 219 -7.09 6.58 -7.96
N TYR A 220 -7.33 7.09 -9.17
CA TYR A 220 -8.20 6.46 -10.17
C TYR A 220 -7.43 6.01 -11.41
N SER A 221 -8.02 5.08 -12.16
CA SER A 221 -7.44 4.48 -13.36
C SER A 221 -7.23 5.45 -14.54
N ASN A 222 -7.76 6.67 -14.48
CA ASN A 222 -7.63 7.70 -15.52
C ASN A 222 -6.68 8.85 -15.13
N ASN A 223 -5.72 8.59 -14.24
CA ASN A 223 -4.76 9.58 -13.73
C ASN A 223 -5.38 10.73 -12.93
N VAL A 224 -6.57 10.51 -12.40
CA VAL A 224 -7.18 11.44 -11.46
C VAL A 224 -6.81 11.05 -10.04
N LEU A 225 -6.49 12.05 -9.24
CA LEU A 225 -6.35 11.97 -7.80
C LEU A 225 -7.43 12.86 -7.16
N VAL A 226 -8.21 12.32 -6.24
CA VAL A 226 -9.24 13.06 -5.51
C VAL A 226 -8.97 12.98 -4.02
N GLN A 227 -9.07 14.11 -3.32
CA GLN A 227 -9.17 14.14 -1.87
C GLN A 227 -10.65 14.18 -1.48
N LEU A 228 -11.04 13.28 -0.59
CA LEU A 228 -12.36 13.21 0.01
C LEU A 228 -12.29 13.63 1.48
N SER A 229 -13.36 14.23 1.98
CA SER A 229 -13.57 14.43 3.41
C SER A 229 -13.76 13.09 4.12
N THR A 230 -13.74 13.10 5.46
CA THR A 230 -14.14 11.94 6.28
C THR A 230 -15.57 11.47 5.96
N GLU A 231 -16.40 12.39 5.44
CA GLU A 231 -17.75 12.09 5.02
C GLU A 231 -17.86 11.48 3.61
N GLY A 232 -16.77 11.47 2.84
CA GLY A 232 -16.73 10.95 1.47
C GLY A 232 -17.06 12.00 0.40
N GLU A 233 -17.13 13.28 0.78
CA GLU A 233 -17.38 14.38 -0.16
C GLU A 233 -16.07 14.84 -0.81
N GLU A 234 -16.11 15.16 -2.10
CA GLU A 234 -14.94 15.66 -2.83
C GLU A 234 -14.52 17.05 -2.33
N ILE A 235 -13.29 17.14 -1.82
CA ILE A 235 -12.64 18.40 -1.40
C ILE A 235 -11.88 19.00 -2.58
N THR A 236 -11.06 18.18 -3.25
CA THR A 236 -10.22 18.62 -4.35
C THR A 236 -9.90 17.50 -5.32
N ARG A 237 -9.58 17.86 -6.56
CA ARG A 237 -9.31 16.95 -7.67
C ARG A 237 -8.14 17.45 -8.50
N PHE A 238 -7.25 16.52 -8.83
CA PHE A 238 -6.09 16.76 -9.67
C PHE A 238 -6.12 15.78 -10.84
N GLN A 239 -6.05 16.32 -12.06
CA GLN A 239 -5.68 15.53 -13.23
C GLN A 239 -4.16 15.53 -13.31
N LEU A 240 -3.53 14.37 -13.10
CA LEU A 240 -2.11 14.25 -13.30
C LEU A 240 -1.84 14.24 -14.81
N ARG A 241 -1.01 15.18 -15.27
CA ARG A 241 -0.57 15.24 -16.66
C ARG A 241 0.47 14.16 -16.89
N THR A 242 0.33 13.45 -18.00
CA THR A 242 1.26 12.42 -18.41
C THR A 242 1.75 12.76 -19.82
N ASP A 243 3.05 12.67 -20.01
CA ASP A 243 3.69 12.94 -21.31
C ASP A 243 3.52 11.74 -22.26
N GLU A 244 2.98 10.62 -21.75
CA GLU A 244 2.69 9.37 -22.45
C GLU A 244 1.34 8.78 -22.00
N GLU A 245 0.64 8.07 -22.90
CA GLU A 245 -0.77 7.64 -22.76
C GLU A 245 -1.04 6.52 -21.74
N THR A 246 -0.04 5.99 -21.01
CA THR A 246 -0.18 4.71 -20.26
C THR A 246 0.17 4.73 -18.78
N THR A 247 0.50 5.87 -18.18
CA THR A 247 0.72 5.94 -16.73
C THR A 247 -0.61 5.88 -15.96
N THR A 248 -0.64 5.22 -14.79
CA THR A 248 -1.75 5.26 -13.81
C THR A 248 -1.23 5.51 -12.38
N VAL A 249 -2.03 6.15 -11.52
CA VAL A 249 -1.72 6.34 -10.09
C VAL A 249 -2.01 5.06 -9.32
N ASN A 250 -1.01 4.20 -9.22
CA ASN A 250 -1.16 2.89 -8.59
C ASN A 250 -0.78 2.89 -7.11
N HIS A 251 -0.18 3.97 -6.60
CA HIS A 251 0.32 4.07 -5.23
C HIS A 251 0.17 5.50 -4.69
N ILE A 252 -0.39 5.64 -3.50
CA ILE A 252 -0.43 6.88 -2.72
C ILE A 252 -0.11 6.51 -1.28
N VAL A 253 1.02 6.93 -0.74
CA VAL A 253 1.32 6.75 0.68
C VAL A 253 1.44 8.11 1.36
N THR A 254 0.65 8.31 2.42
CA THR A 254 0.81 9.42 3.36
C THR A 254 1.44 8.88 4.64
N LYS A 255 2.74 9.13 4.81
CA LYS A 255 3.47 8.88 6.06
C LYS A 255 4.03 10.18 6.61
N GLU A 256 4.07 10.29 7.93
CA GLU A 256 4.91 11.26 8.62
C GLU A 256 6.36 10.80 8.52
N ILE A 257 7.25 11.68 8.07
CA ILE A 257 8.70 11.47 8.17
C ILE A 257 9.17 12.48 9.23
N GLY A 258 9.57 11.98 10.38
CA GLY A 258 10.23 12.81 11.38
C GLY A 258 11.59 13.22 10.84
N VAL A 259 11.77 14.52 10.57
CA VAL A 259 13.09 15.14 10.37
C VAL A 259 13.29 16.18 11.45
#